data_AF-A0A561BXU1-F1
#
_entry.id   AF-A0A561BXU1-F1
#
_cell.length_a   1.000
_cell.length_b   1.000
_cell.length_c   1.000
_cell.angle_alpha   90.00
_cell.angle_beta   90.00
_cell.angle_gamma   90.00
#
_symmetry.space_group_name_H-M   'P 1'
#
loop_
_entity.id
_entity.type
_entity.pdbx_description
1 polymer ?
#
loop_
_entity_poly.entity_id
_entity_poly.type
_entity_poly.pdbx_seq_one_letter_code
_entity_poly.pdbx_strand_id
1 'polypeptide(L)'
;MGTEVTVGLSRSADLRFRAKAAALLCAVLVAIGAIPPSPAAAAEAGTSAVTLCDVVLEYGESGSCVERLQRRLNELGLNCGNVLAVDGVFGTATRMRVFAFQGRNRLDLVGVVGPVTRAKLADPDEGLAVACDATVERQIRAVFPASIANKAVRVARCESGLNPIAVGLNTNGTKDVGVFQFNTGGTLQEFLPGRDTGEKIDRALSSADNIHAAYDLYRARGWQPWTCRDA
;
A
#
# COMPACT_ATOMS: atom_id res chain seq x y z
N MET A 1 45.91 -40.73 23.86
CA MET A 1 46.67 -40.16 22.73
C MET A 1 45.95 -38.88 22.35
N GLY A 2 46.24 -37.69 22.89
CA GLY A 2 47.54 -36.97 22.93
C GLY A 2 47.82 -36.44 21.52
N THR A 3 47.99 -35.16 21.22
CA THR A 3 48.17 -33.91 21.99
C THR A 3 47.99 -32.72 21.02
N GLU A 4 47.82 -31.55 21.62
CA GLU A 4 47.57 -30.21 21.08
C GLU A 4 48.84 -29.52 20.52
N VAL A 5 48.77 -28.18 20.38
CA VAL A 5 49.84 -27.16 20.28
C VAL A 5 50.33 -26.87 18.83
N THR A 6 50.55 -25.65 18.29
CA THR A 6 50.93 -24.35 18.90
C THR A 6 50.78 -23.16 17.93
N VAL A 7 50.53 -21.97 18.50
CA VAL A 7 50.61 -20.63 17.91
C VAL A 7 52.08 -20.19 17.71
N GLY A 8 52.37 -19.31 16.73
CA GLY A 8 53.67 -18.65 16.61
C GLY A 8 53.61 -17.26 15.96
N LEU A 9 53.60 -16.22 16.79
CA LEU A 9 53.91 -14.82 16.46
C LEU A 9 55.43 -14.60 16.57
N SER A 10 56.04 -13.83 15.66
CA SER A 10 57.07 -12.82 16.04
C SER A 10 57.62 -11.99 14.87
N ARG A 11 57.60 -10.66 15.09
CA ARG A 11 58.72 -9.68 15.07
C ARG A 11 59.65 -9.64 13.85
N SER A 12 60.27 -8.54 13.44
CA SER A 12 60.25 -7.08 13.63
C SER A 12 61.57 -6.61 12.99
N ALA A 13 61.66 -5.32 12.65
CA ALA A 13 62.93 -4.57 12.54
C ALA A 13 63.71 -4.80 11.21
N ASP A 14 64.40 -3.84 10.58
CA ASP A 14 64.58 -2.42 10.86
C ASP A 14 65.51 -1.80 9.78
N LEU A 15 65.61 -0.47 9.82
CA LEU A 15 66.83 0.35 9.65
C LEU A 15 67.27 0.90 8.25
N ARG A 16 67.30 2.25 8.25
CA ARG A 16 68.36 3.19 7.75
C ARG A 16 68.31 3.64 6.29
N PHE A 17 68.72 4.86 5.91
CA PHE A 17 68.92 6.18 6.54
C PHE A 17 69.32 7.09 5.37
N ARG A 18 68.84 8.33 5.28
CA ARG A 18 69.68 9.54 5.08
C ARG A 18 68.85 10.82 4.95
N ALA A 19 69.02 11.66 5.96
CA ALA A 19 68.59 13.05 6.00
C ALA A 19 69.50 13.94 5.13
N LYS A 20 68.90 14.98 4.54
CA LYS A 20 69.53 16.28 4.33
C LYS A 20 68.54 17.36 4.73
N ALA A 21 68.94 18.17 5.69
CA ALA A 21 68.18 19.30 6.22
C ALA A 21 68.25 20.51 5.28
N ALA A 22 67.16 21.25 5.20
CA ALA A 22 67.17 22.71 4.99
C ALA A 22 65.90 23.27 5.62
N ALA A 23 66.08 23.98 6.73
CA ALA A 23 65.03 24.72 7.41
C ALA A 23 64.75 26.03 6.64
N LEU A 24 63.48 26.39 6.47
CA LEU A 24 63.05 27.77 6.39
C LEU A 24 61.61 27.89 6.90
N LEU A 25 61.49 28.75 7.90
CA LEU A 25 60.34 29.06 8.72
C LEU A 25 59.34 29.88 7.90
N CYS A 26 58.08 29.43 7.82
CA CYS A 26 56.93 30.30 7.59
C CYS A 26 55.75 29.73 8.40
N ALA A 27 55.48 30.36 9.54
CA ALA A 27 54.29 30.12 10.33
C ALA A 27 53.06 30.54 9.52
N VAL A 28 52.23 29.57 9.13
CA VAL A 28 50.87 29.84 8.65
C VAL A 28 49.92 29.45 9.77
N LEU A 29 49.38 30.46 10.45
CA LEU A 29 48.23 30.33 11.33
C LEU A 29 47.04 29.88 10.48
N VAL A 30 46.71 28.59 10.54
CA VAL A 30 45.41 28.11 10.05
C VAL A 30 44.38 28.45 11.12
N ALA A 31 43.71 29.58 10.94
CA ALA A 31 42.50 29.90 11.69
C ALA A 31 41.43 28.86 11.35
N ILE A 32 41.09 27.99 12.31
CA ILE A 32 39.97 27.08 12.20
C ILE A 32 38.70 27.93 12.33
N GLY A 33 38.18 28.40 11.20
CA GLY A 33 36.86 29.03 11.15
C GLY A 33 35.80 27.96 11.42
N ALA A 34 35.18 28.01 12.60
CA ALA A 34 33.97 27.25 12.89
C ALA A 34 32.84 27.77 11.99
N ILE A 35 32.47 26.98 10.97
CA ILE A 35 31.26 27.22 10.18
C ILE A 35 30.08 26.81 11.07
N PRO A 36 29.20 27.72 11.51
CA PRO A 36 27.97 27.29 12.17
C PRO A 36 27.15 26.47 11.17
N PRO A 37 26.51 25.36 11.57
CA PRO A 37 25.57 24.68 10.68
C PRO A 37 24.46 25.66 10.32
N SER A 38 24.35 25.96 9.03
CA SER A 38 23.23 26.73 8.47
C SER A 38 21.92 26.00 8.80
N PRO A 39 20.91 26.66 9.39
CA PRO A 39 19.60 26.07 9.64
C PRO A 39 18.75 26.04 8.36
N ALA A 40 19.35 25.66 7.23
CA ALA A 40 18.69 25.59 5.93
C ALA A 40 18.61 24.14 5.48
N ALA A 41 17.64 23.40 6.02
CA ALA A 41 16.93 22.28 5.37
C ALA A 41 16.08 21.48 6.38
N ALA A 42 15.30 22.16 7.23
CA ALA A 42 13.98 21.62 7.53
C ALA A 42 13.10 22.07 6.37
N ALA A 43 13.08 21.27 5.30
CA ALA A 43 12.04 21.40 4.30
C ALA A 43 10.74 21.09 5.02
N GLU A 44 10.01 22.14 5.43
CA GLU A 44 8.63 21.98 5.81
C GLU A 44 7.92 21.37 4.61
N ALA A 45 7.48 20.12 4.77
CA ALA A 45 6.59 19.45 3.84
C ALA A 45 5.28 20.25 3.86
N GLY A 46 5.23 21.31 3.07
CA GLY A 46 4.04 22.07 2.82
C GLY A 46 3.04 21.14 2.15
N THR A 47 2.02 20.75 2.88
CA THR A 47 0.83 20.10 2.35
C THR A 47 0.21 21.10 1.38
N SER A 48 0.53 21.00 0.09
CA SER A 48 -0.20 21.70 -0.95
C SER A 48 -1.67 21.31 -0.78
N ALA A 49 -2.48 22.24 -0.27
CA ALA A 49 -3.89 21.99 -0.05
C ALA A 49 -4.51 21.54 -1.37
N VAL A 50 -5.01 20.32 -1.41
CA VAL A 50 -5.62 19.77 -2.62
C VAL A 50 -6.91 20.54 -2.85
N THR A 51 -6.96 21.36 -3.89
CA THR A 51 -8.17 22.11 -4.24
C THR A 51 -9.17 21.17 -4.89
N LEU A 52 -10.08 20.60 -4.09
CA LEU A 52 -11.26 19.87 -4.56
C LEU A 52 -12.45 20.82 -4.75
N CYS A 53 -13.40 20.46 -5.60
CA CYS A 53 -14.62 21.26 -5.76
C CYS A 53 -15.54 21.14 -4.56
N ASP A 54 -16.22 22.24 -4.22
CA ASP A 54 -17.32 22.22 -3.26
C ASP A 54 -18.66 21.83 -3.90
N VAL A 55 -18.69 20.66 -4.56
CA VAL A 55 -19.92 20.05 -5.11
C VAL A 55 -19.95 18.57 -4.75
N VAL A 56 -21.16 18.01 -4.60
CA VAL A 56 -21.31 16.57 -4.48
C VAL A 56 -20.93 15.96 -5.83
N LEU A 57 -20.10 14.91 -5.82
CA LEU A 57 -19.81 14.16 -7.04
C LEU A 57 -20.33 12.73 -7.00
N GLU A 58 -21.02 12.29 -8.04
CA GLU A 58 -21.56 10.94 -8.17
C GLU A 58 -21.57 10.36 -9.59
N TYR A 59 -21.93 9.08 -9.71
CA TYR A 59 -21.92 8.37 -10.98
C TYR A 59 -22.77 9.06 -12.05
N GLY A 60 -22.20 9.19 -13.25
CA GLY A 60 -22.84 9.84 -14.40
C GLY A 60 -22.53 11.33 -14.54
N GLU A 61 -21.96 11.96 -13.52
CA GLU A 61 -21.51 13.34 -13.61
C GLU A 61 -20.21 13.48 -14.42
N SER A 62 -19.96 14.70 -14.90
CA SER A 62 -18.76 15.00 -15.67
C SER A 62 -18.26 16.43 -15.50
N GLY A 63 -17.01 16.68 -15.90
CA GLY A 63 -16.38 17.99 -15.96
C GLY A 63 -15.13 18.11 -15.07
N SER A 64 -14.62 19.35 -14.97
CA SER A 64 -13.33 19.63 -14.32
C SER A 64 -13.25 19.21 -12.85
N CYS A 65 -14.39 19.13 -12.14
CA CYS A 65 -14.45 18.62 -10.78
C CYS A 65 -14.17 17.13 -10.70
N VAL A 66 -14.68 16.35 -11.64
CA VAL A 66 -14.39 14.91 -11.73
C VAL A 66 -12.93 14.68 -12.10
N GLU A 67 -12.36 15.48 -12.99
CA GLU A 67 -10.94 15.39 -13.30
C GLU A 67 -10.06 15.64 -12.07
N ARG A 68 -10.41 16.64 -11.25
CA ARG A 68 -9.71 16.92 -9.98
C ARG A 68 -9.79 15.73 -9.03
N LEU A 69 -10.98 15.11 -8.91
CA LEU A 69 -11.18 13.89 -8.14
C LEU A 69 -10.30 12.74 -8.67
N GLN A 70 -10.31 12.49 -9.98
CA GLN A 70 -9.53 11.40 -10.60
C GLN A 70 -8.02 11.59 -10.39
N ARG A 71 -7.49 12.82 -10.57
CA ARG A 71 -6.10 13.15 -10.25
C ARG A 71 -5.78 12.85 -8.79
N ARG A 72 -6.61 13.33 -7.87
CA ARG A 72 -6.41 13.10 -6.44
C ARG A 72 -6.41 11.60 -6.09
N LEU A 73 -7.36 10.83 -6.61
CA LEU A 73 -7.41 9.39 -6.36
C LEU A 73 -6.20 8.63 -6.94
N ASN A 74 -5.60 9.13 -8.02
CA ASN A 74 -4.36 8.58 -8.57
C ASN A 74 -3.13 8.93 -7.72
N GLU A 75 -3.04 10.17 -7.23
CA GLU A 75 -1.97 10.62 -6.31
C GLU A 75 -1.93 9.79 -5.03
N LEU A 76 -3.09 9.38 -4.52
CA LEU A 76 -3.21 8.55 -3.32
C LEU A 76 -2.74 7.09 -3.51
N GLY A 77 -2.33 6.70 -4.72
CA GLY A 77 -1.78 5.36 -4.96
C GLY A 77 -2.79 4.22 -4.85
N LEU A 78 -4.09 4.53 -4.81
CA LEU A 78 -5.18 3.54 -4.82
C LEU A 78 -5.35 2.92 -6.20
N ASN A 79 -4.29 2.77 -6.98
CA ASN A 79 -4.39 2.45 -8.41
C ASN A 79 -4.09 0.99 -8.73
N CYS A 80 -3.47 0.23 -7.84
CA CYS A 80 -3.21 -1.19 -8.09
C CYS A 80 -2.43 -1.41 -9.40
N GLY A 81 -1.56 -0.46 -9.78
CA GLY A 81 -0.87 -0.44 -11.08
C GLY A 81 -1.73 0.03 -12.27
N ASN A 82 -3.03 0.26 -12.06
CA ASN A 82 -3.97 0.78 -13.06
C ASN A 82 -4.40 2.22 -12.72
N VAL A 83 -3.71 3.19 -13.33
CA VAL A 83 -3.99 4.62 -13.17
C VAL A 83 -5.35 4.94 -13.79
N LEU A 84 -6.23 5.65 -13.06
CA LEU A 84 -7.48 6.14 -13.64
C LEU A 84 -7.18 7.11 -14.79
N ALA A 85 -7.91 6.97 -15.89
CA ALA A 85 -7.99 8.04 -16.87
C ALA A 85 -8.53 9.30 -16.20
N VAL A 86 -7.91 10.45 -16.51
CA VAL A 86 -8.38 11.77 -16.08
C VAL A 86 -9.16 12.36 -17.26
N ASP A 87 -10.33 11.80 -17.50
CA ASP A 87 -11.22 12.14 -18.61
C ASP A 87 -12.39 13.04 -18.19
N GLY A 88 -12.50 13.32 -16.88
CA GLY A 88 -13.58 14.12 -16.34
C GLY A 88 -14.92 13.41 -16.33
N VAL A 89 -14.96 12.08 -16.48
CA VAL A 89 -16.20 11.29 -16.45
C VAL A 89 -16.28 10.45 -15.17
N PHE A 90 -17.35 10.63 -14.39
CA PHE A 90 -17.58 9.84 -13.19
C PHE A 90 -18.26 8.53 -13.59
N GLY A 91 -17.51 7.70 -14.32
CA GLY A 91 -17.92 6.36 -14.72
C GLY A 91 -17.65 5.31 -13.66
N THR A 92 -17.81 4.04 -14.06
CA THR A 92 -17.59 2.88 -13.19
C THR A 92 -16.21 2.88 -12.56
N ALA A 93 -15.14 3.11 -13.34
CA ALA A 93 -13.77 3.10 -12.82
C ALA A 93 -13.55 4.15 -11.71
N THR A 94 -14.03 5.38 -11.93
CA THR A 94 -13.98 6.46 -10.92
C THR A 94 -14.76 6.07 -9.67
N ARG A 95 -15.98 5.54 -9.81
CA ARG A 95 -16.81 5.11 -8.67
C ARG A 95 -16.16 3.99 -7.86
N MET A 96 -15.60 2.99 -8.52
CA MET A 96 -14.88 1.89 -7.88
C MET A 96 -13.72 2.42 -7.04
N ARG A 97 -13.00 3.42 -7.55
CA ARG A 97 -11.91 4.06 -6.83
C ARG A 97 -12.39 4.89 -5.63
N VAL A 98 -13.54 5.54 -5.74
CA VAL A 98 -14.18 6.22 -4.60
C VAL A 98 -14.57 5.23 -3.52
N PHE A 99 -15.13 4.07 -3.85
CA PHE A 99 -15.42 3.02 -2.86
C PHE A 99 -14.16 2.52 -2.16
N ALA A 100 -13.10 2.25 -2.92
CA ALA A 100 -11.81 1.85 -2.35
C ALA A 100 -11.26 2.92 -1.40
N PHE A 101 -11.29 4.19 -1.82
CA PHE A 101 -10.90 5.31 -0.97
C PHE A 101 -11.72 5.37 0.32
N GLN A 102 -13.04 5.28 0.20
CA GLN A 102 -13.95 5.31 1.36
C GLN A 102 -13.65 4.16 2.32
N GLY A 103 -13.54 2.93 1.82
CA GLY A 103 -13.27 1.78 2.67
C GLY A 103 -11.91 1.84 3.37
N ARG A 104 -10.85 2.26 2.66
CA ARG A 104 -9.52 2.42 3.25
C ARG A 104 -9.43 3.54 4.29
N ASN A 105 -10.33 4.51 4.23
CA ASN A 105 -10.47 5.58 5.22
C ASN A 105 -11.63 5.34 6.20
N ARG A 106 -12.18 4.12 6.23
CA ARG A 106 -13.27 3.68 7.12
C ARG A 106 -14.51 4.58 7.08
N LEU A 107 -14.79 5.14 5.91
CA LEU A 107 -16.01 5.86 5.60
C LEU A 107 -17.09 4.89 5.11
N ASP A 108 -18.34 5.34 5.09
CA ASP A 108 -19.42 4.59 4.47
C ASP A 108 -19.16 4.39 2.97
N LEU A 109 -19.32 3.15 2.49
CA LEU A 109 -19.16 2.79 1.08
C LEU A 109 -20.42 3.20 0.29
N VAL A 110 -20.60 4.50 0.12
CA VAL A 110 -21.73 5.08 -0.63
C VAL A 110 -21.38 5.34 -2.09
N GLY A 111 -20.10 5.50 -2.42
CA GLY A 111 -19.62 5.73 -3.79
C GLY A 111 -19.93 7.14 -4.30
N VAL A 112 -20.26 8.05 -3.39
CA VAL A 112 -20.56 9.46 -3.59
C VAL A 112 -19.51 10.30 -2.86
N VAL A 113 -19.01 11.34 -3.53
CA VAL A 113 -18.06 12.31 -2.96
C VAL A 113 -18.83 13.50 -2.41
N GLY A 114 -19.45 13.30 -1.25
CA GLY A 114 -20.04 14.38 -0.44
C GLY A 114 -19.01 15.07 0.46
N PRO A 115 -19.45 15.98 1.36
CA PRO A 115 -18.58 16.76 2.23
C PRO A 115 -17.61 15.91 3.07
N VAL A 116 -18.09 14.79 3.63
CA VAL A 116 -17.27 13.87 4.45
C VAL A 116 -16.15 13.23 3.61
N THR A 117 -16.50 12.62 2.48
CA THR A 117 -15.52 12.02 1.56
C THR A 117 -14.51 13.06 1.08
N ARG A 118 -14.96 14.27 0.78
CA ARG A 118 -14.10 15.35 0.28
C ARG A 118 -13.13 15.88 1.32
N ALA A 119 -13.59 16.08 2.55
CA ALA A 119 -12.72 16.44 3.67
C ALA A 119 -11.62 15.39 3.84
N LYS A 120 -11.99 14.10 3.76
CA LYS A 120 -11.02 13.01 3.85
C LYS A 120 -10.08 12.92 2.65
N LEU A 121 -10.53 13.26 1.44
CA LEU A 121 -9.64 13.34 0.28
C LEU A 121 -8.59 14.44 0.45
N ALA A 122 -8.90 15.52 1.17
CA ALA A 122 -7.95 16.58 1.49
C ALA A 122 -6.92 16.11 2.55
N ASP A 123 -7.38 15.34 3.54
CA ASP A 123 -6.57 14.80 4.65
C ASP A 123 -6.75 13.27 4.81
N PRO A 124 -6.11 12.48 3.92
CA PRO A 124 -6.28 11.02 3.88
C PRO A 124 -5.54 10.34 5.04
N ASP A 125 -6.00 9.15 5.42
CA ASP A 125 -5.20 8.28 6.28
C ASP A 125 -3.89 7.87 5.57
N GLU A 126 -2.86 7.55 6.35
CA GLU A 126 -1.58 7.07 5.81
C GLU A 126 -1.69 5.64 5.26
N GLY A 127 -0.78 5.25 4.36
CA GLY A 127 -0.68 3.86 3.88
C GLY A 127 -1.80 3.41 2.92
N LEU A 128 -2.39 4.33 2.16
CA LEU A 128 -3.43 4.02 1.18
C LEU A 128 -2.91 3.34 -0.09
N ALA A 129 -1.62 3.47 -0.41
CA ALA A 129 -1.04 2.91 -1.62
C ALA A 129 -1.06 1.37 -1.60
N VAL A 130 -1.48 0.75 -2.70
CA VAL A 130 -1.62 -0.70 -2.82
C VAL A 130 -0.83 -1.25 -4.02
N ALA A 131 -0.06 -2.33 -3.80
CA ALA A 131 0.68 -3.04 -4.84
C ALA A 131 -0.09 -4.29 -5.35
N CYS A 132 0.00 -4.60 -6.65
CA CYS A 132 -0.88 -5.60 -7.27
C CYS A 132 -0.24 -6.69 -8.14
N ASP A 133 -1.08 -7.68 -8.45
CA ASP A 133 -0.94 -8.90 -9.25
C ASP A 133 0.19 -9.86 -8.87
N ALA A 134 1.44 -9.53 -9.18
CA ALA A 134 2.57 -10.42 -8.84
C ALA A 134 2.71 -10.61 -7.32
N THR A 135 2.32 -9.60 -6.54
CA THR A 135 2.31 -9.67 -5.08
C THR A 135 1.12 -10.46 -4.55
N VAL A 136 -0.07 -10.29 -5.13
CA VAL A 136 -1.30 -10.94 -4.65
C VAL A 136 -1.25 -12.44 -4.92
N GLU A 137 -0.86 -12.87 -6.14
CA GLU A 137 -0.73 -14.29 -6.44
C GLU A 137 0.32 -14.98 -5.54
N ARG A 138 1.46 -14.32 -5.30
CA ARG A 138 2.49 -14.82 -4.38
C ARG A 138 1.96 -14.96 -2.96
N GLN A 139 1.20 -13.98 -2.47
CA GLN A 139 0.58 -14.04 -1.14
C GLN A 139 -0.44 -15.18 -1.03
N ILE A 140 -1.28 -15.39 -2.06
CA ILE A 140 -2.22 -16.52 -2.09
C ILE A 140 -1.46 -17.84 -1.97
N ARG A 141 -0.38 -18.02 -2.75
CA ARG A 141 0.45 -19.24 -2.72
C ARG A 141 1.21 -19.44 -1.41
N ALA A 142 1.44 -18.37 -0.65
CA ALA A 142 2.07 -18.45 0.67
C ALA A 142 1.07 -18.85 1.77
N VAL A 143 -0.20 -18.46 1.64
CA VAL A 143 -1.25 -18.74 2.64
C VAL A 143 -1.95 -20.07 2.38
N PHE A 144 -2.32 -20.36 1.13
CA PHE A 144 -3.03 -21.58 0.78
C PHE A 144 -2.05 -22.75 0.57
N PRO A 145 -2.36 -23.97 1.09
CA PRO A 145 -1.58 -25.17 0.81
C PRO A 145 -1.38 -25.42 -0.69
N ALA A 146 -0.21 -25.94 -1.07
CA ALA A 146 0.16 -26.16 -2.46
C ALA A 146 -0.85 -27.00 -3.26
N SER A 147 -1.54 -27.94 -2.61
CA SER A 147 -2.58 -28.79 -3.23
C SER A 147 -3.80 -28.01 -3.72
N ILE A 148 -4.06 -26.82 -3.16
CA ILE A 148 -5.24 -26.01 -3.46
C ILE A 148 -4.92 -24.58 -3.89
N ALA A 149 -3.66 -24.14 -3.76
CA ALA A 149 -3.22 -22.79 -4.09
C ALA A 149 -3.55 -22.40 -5.53
N ASN A 150 -3.35 -23.29 -6.50
CA ASN A 150 -3.71 -23.03 -7.90
C ASN A 150 -5.20 -22.73 -8.08
N LYS A 151 -6.07 -23.39 -7.32
CA LYS A 151 -7.51 -23.12 -7.36
C LYS A 151 -7.85 -21.82 -6.66
N ALA A 152 -7.21 -21.51 -5.53
CA ALA A 152 -7.39 -20.24 -4.84
C ALA A 152 -7.04 -19.04 -5.72
N VAL A 153 -5.94 -19.12 -6.48
CA VAL A 153 -5.55 -18.09 -7.46
C VAL A 153 -6.60 -17.91 -8.55
N ARG A 154 -7.16 -19.02 -9.07
CA ARG A 154 -8.20 -18.96 -10.11
C ARG A 154 -9.52 -18.37 -9.60
N VAL A 155 -9.91 -18.72 -8.38
CA VAL A 155 -11.03 -18.08 -7.69
C VAL A 155 -10.76 -16.57 -7.55
N ALA A 156 -9.67 -16.16 -6.93
CA ALA A 156 -9.33 -14.74 -6.75
C ALA A 156 -9.29 -13.94 -8.08
N ARG A 157 -8.77 -14.56 -9.16
CA ARG A 157 -8.75 -13.96 -10.50
C ARG A 157 -10.17 -13.83 -11.09
N CYS A 158 -11.04 -14.79 -10.84
CA CYS A 158 -12.44 -14.72 -11.26
C CYS A 158 -13.23 -13.67 -10.48
N GLU A 159 -13.05 -13.63 -9.16
CA GLU A 159 -13.80 -12.75 -8.26
C GLU A 159 -13.42 -11.27 -8.44
N SER A 160 -12.13 -10.96 -8.54
CA SER A 160 -11.65 -9.57 -8.56
C SER A 160 -10.63 -9.26 -9.64
N GLY A 161 -10.19 -10.25 -10.43
CA GLY A 161 -9.02 -10.08 -11.30
C GLY A 161 -7.71 -9.98 -10.52
N LEU A 162 -7.64 -10.52 -9.29
CA LEU A 162 -6.54 -10.32 -8.33
C LEU A 162 -6.41 -8.88 -7.79
N ASN A 163 -7.47 -8.08 -7.89
CA ASN A 163 -7.48 -6.70 -7.43
C ASN A 163 -7.89 -6.61 -5.94
N PRO A 164 -6.97 -6.24 -5.02
CA PRO A 164 -7.25 -6.13 -3.59
C PRO A 164 -8.19 -4.99 -3.22
N ILE A 165 -8.35 -3.99 -4.08
CA ILE A 165 -9.25 -2.86 -3.83
C ILE A 165 -10.57 -2.97 -4.63
N ALA A 166 -10.89 -4.15 -5.17
CA ALA A 166 -12.14 -4.37 -5.87
C ALA A 166 -13.35 -4.27 -4.91
N VAL A 167 -14.43 -3.65 -5.38
CA VAL A 167 -15.70 -3.50 -4.65
C VAL A 167 -16.87 -3.83 -5.57
N GLY A 168 -17.32 -5.09 -5.60
CA GLY A 168 -18.52 -5.51 -6.32
C GLY A 168 -19.78 -4.92 -5.70
N LEU A 169 -20.76 -4.55 -6.52
CA LEU A 169 -22.04 -4.03 -6.09
C LEU A 169 -23.15 -5.06 -6.30
N ASN A 170 -23.92 -5.35 -5.26
CA ASN A 170 -25.06 -6.26 -5.34
C ASN A 170 -26.38 -5.51 -5.40
N THR A 171 -27.38 -6.14 -6.03
CA THR A 171 -28.74 -5.58 -6.17
C THR A 171 -29.49 -5.45 -4.85
N ASN A 172 -29.10 -6.23 -3.84
CA ASN A 172 -29.64 -6.15 -2.47
C ASN A 172 -28.97 -5.05 -1.61
N GLY A 173 -28.07 -4.25 -2.19
CA GLY A 173 -27.36 -3.16 -1.52
C GLY A 173 -26.08 -3.57 -0.79
N THR A 174 -25.81 -4.86 -0.62
CA THR A 174 -24.52 -5.32 -0.09
C THR A 174 -23.41 -5.14 -1.12
N LYS A 175 -22.17 -5.24 -0.66
CA LYS A 175 -20.98 -5.09 -1.50
C LYS A 175 -20.05 -6.24 -1.28
N ASP A 176 -19.28 -6.57 -2.29
CA ASP A 176 -18.26 -7.61 -2.25
C ASP A 176 -16.88 -6.98 -2.28
N VAL A 177 -16.06 -7.24 -1.26
CA VAL A 177 -14.86 -6.44 -1.01
C VAL A 177 -13.58 -7.28 -1.14
N GLY A 178 -12.64 -6.73 -1.91
CA GLY A 178 -11.26 -7.19 -2.03
C GLY A 178 -11.06 -8.43 -2.89
N VAL A 179 -9.89 -9.07 -2.72
CA VAL A 179 -9.38 -10.13 -3.62
C VAL A 179 -10.36 -11.29 -3.80
N PHE A 180 -11.00 -11.73 -2.71
CA PHE A 180 -11.97 -12.82 -2.69
C PHE A 180 -13.42 -12.35 -2.51
N GLN A 181 -13.70 -11.07 -2.75
CA GLN A 181 -15.07 -10.53 -2.83
C GLN A 181 -15.92 -10.88 -1.59
N PHE A 182 -15.43 -10.52 -0.40
CA PHE A 182 -16.16 -10.75 0.87
C PHE A 182 -17.40 -9.87 0.98
N ASN A 183 -18.56 -10.48 1.22
CA ASN A 183 -19.85 -9.78 1.19
C ASN A 183 -20.12 -9.03 2.50
N THR A 184 -20.44 -7.74 2.42
CA THR A 184 -20.75 -6.88 3.57
C THR A 184 -22.06 -7.22 4.29
N GLY A 185 -22.84 -8.19 3.81
CA GLY A 185 -24.04 -8.68 4.47
C GLY A 185 -23.90 -10.07 5.09
N GLY A 186 -22.68 -10.63 5.16
CA GLY A 186 -22.48 -11.99 5.67
C GLY A 186 -21.02 -12.34 5.90
N THR A 187 -20.34 -12.85 4.86
CA THR A 187 -18.98 -13.42 5.00
C THR A 187 -17.98 -12.42 5.53
N LEU A 188 -18.11 -11.12 5.21
CA LEU A 188 -17.22 -10.09 5.74
C LEU A 188 -17.34 -9.97 7.26
N GLN A 189 -18.56 -9.94 7.79
CA GLN A 189 -18.81 -9.84 9.23
C GLN A 189 -18.29 -11.06 9.98
N GLU A 190 -18.42 -12.23 9.38
CA GLU A 190 -18.05 -13.50 10.00
C GLU A 190 -16.53 -13.76 10.00
N PHE A 191 -15.83 -13.47 8.89
CA PHE A 191 -14.45 -13.93 8.70
C PHE A 191 -13.38 -12.83 8.77
N LEU A 192 -13.71 -11.57 8.51
CA LEU A 192 -12.69 -10.52 8.62
C LEU A 192 -12.54 -10.09 10.09
N PRO A 193 -11.32 -9.93 10.61
CA PRO A 193 -11.12 -9.36 11.93
C PRO A 193 -11.49 -7.88 11.94
N GLY A 194 -11.76 -7.33 13.12
CA GLY A 194 -12.08 -5.90 13.31
C GLY A 194 -13.25 -5.68 14.27
N ARG A 195 -13.25 -4.52 14.92
CA ARG A 195 -14.23 -4.17 15.96
C ARG A 195 -15.57 -3.71 15.39
N ASP A 196 -15.54 -3.14 14.19
CA ASP A 196 -16.70 -2.61 13.49
C ASP A 196 -16.63 -2.90 11.99
N THR A 197 -17.71 -2.61 11.26
CA THR A 197 -17.81 -2.86 9.82
C THR A 197 -16.79 -2.04 9.01
N GLY A 198 -16.48 -0.81 9.43
CA GLY A 198 -15.51 0.05 8.74
C GLY A 198 -14.10 -0.55 8.80
N GLU A 199 -13.67 -1.00 9.99
CA GLU A 199 -12.39 -1.70 10.15
C GLU A 199 -12.35 -3.00 9.35
N LYS A 200 -13.43 -3.79 9.36
CA LYS A 200 -13.49 -5.04 8.58
C LYS A 200 -13.39 -4.78 7.07
N ILE A 201 -13.99 -3.70 6.57
CA ILE A 201 -13.89 -3.30 5.16
C ILE A 201 -12.47 -2.83 4.80
N ASP A 202 -11.85 -1.98 5.62
CA ASP A 202 -10.46 -1.55 5.44
C ASP A 202 -9.51 -2.76 5.34
N ARG A 203 -9.69 -3.74 6.24
CA ARG A 203 -8.95 -5.00 6.23
C ARG A 203 -9.28 -5.87 5.02
N ALA A 204 -10.55 -5.94 4.61
CA ALA A 204 -10.91 -6.64 3.38
C ALA A 204 -10.26 -6.02 2.13
N LEU A 205 -9.91 -4.73 2.14
CA LEU A 205 -9.19 -4.06 1.05
C LEU A 205 -7.66 -4.23 1.12
N SER A 206 -7.15 -4.86 2.19
CA SER A 206 -5.78 -5.36 2.28
C SER A 206 -5.71 -6.77 1.70
N SER A 207 -4.82 -7.00 0.74
CA SER A 207 -4.65 -8.35 0.16
C SER A 207 -4.30 -9.38 1.24
N ALA A 208 -3.46 -9.03 2.21
CA ALA A 208 -3.04 -9.95 3.25
C ALA A 208 -4.21 -10.43 4.11
N ASP A 209 -4.96 -9.50 4.70
CA ASP A 209 -6.09 -9.82 5.58
C ASP A 209 -7.22 -10.52 4.80
N ASN A 210 -7.49 -10.08 3.56
CA ASN A 210 -8.49 -10.71 2.69
C ASN A 210 -8.12 -12.16 2.34
N ILE A 211 -6.86 -12.44 1.98
CA ILE A 211 -6.36 -13.78 1.65
C ILE A 211 -6.41 -14.70 2.87
N HIS A 212 -6.02 -14.21 4.05
CA HIS A 212 -6.12 -14.99 5.28
C HIS A 212 -7.56 -15.34 5.63
N ALA A 213 -8.47 -14.37 5.57
CA ALA A 213 -9.89 -14.62 5.79
C ALA A 213 -10.47 -15.60 4.75
N ALA A 214 -10.02 -15.52 3.49
CA ALA A 214 -10.44 -16.45 2.45
C ALA A 214 -10.00 -17.90 2.77
N TYR A 215 -8.79 -18.07 3.31
CA TYR A 215 -8.33 -19.38 3.73
C TYR A 215 -9.14 -19.91 4.93
N ASP A 216 -9.49 -19.05 5.88
CA ASP A 216 -10.34 -19.43 7.02
C ASP A 216 -11.76 -19.82 6.59
N LEU A 217 -12.36 -19.05 5.67
CA LEU A 217 -13.64 -19.39 5.06
C LEU A 217 -13.56 -20.72 4.30
N TYR A 218 -12.48 -20.95 3.55
CA TYR A 218 -12.24 -22.23 2.89
C TYR A 218 -12.17 -23.39 3.88
N ARG A 219 -11.45 -23.22 5.00
CA ARG A 219 -11.35 -24.25 6.04
C ARG A 219 -12.70 -24.55 6.70
N ALA A 220 -13.57 -23.56 6.81
CA ALA A 220 -14.89 -23.70 7.40
C ALA A 220 -15.92 -24.31 6.45
N ARG A 221 -15.89 -23.96 5.16
CA ARG A 221 -17.00 -24.23 4.21
C ARG A 221 -16.55 -24.78 2.85
N GLY A 222 -15.29 -25.11 2.70
CA GLY A 222 -14.71 -25.45 1.41
C GLY A 222 -14.80 -24.27 0.43
N TRP A 223 -15.03 -24.55 -0.85
CA TRP A 223 -15.07 -23.49 -1.87
C TRP A 223 -16.36 -22.65 -1.88
N GLN A 224 -17.32 -22.89 -0.98
CA GLN A 224 -18.50 -22.04 -0.88
C GLN A 224 -18.17 -20.74 -0.12
N PRO A 225 -18.73 -19.58 -0.52
CA PRO A 225 -19.77 -19.39 -1.54
C PRO A 225 -19.25 -19.22 -2.97
N TRP A 226 -17.94 -19.23 -3.20
CA TRP A 226 -17.35 -19.01 -4.52
C TRP A 226 -17.82 -20.07 -5.53
N THR A 227 -18.36 -19.59 -6.65
CA THR A 227 -18.92 -20.44 -7.71
C THR A 227 -18.04 -20.54 -8.94
N CYS A 228 -16.94 -19.77 -8.99
CA CYS A 228 -15.90 -19.86 -10.01
C CYS A 228 -15.16 -21.22 -9.91
N ARG A 229 -15.80 -22.29 -10.39
CA ARG A 229 -15.38 -23.68 -10.16
C ARG A 229 -14.21 -24.10 -11.06
N ASP A 230 -14.10 -23.53 -12.27
CA ASP A 230 -13.24 -24.08 -13.33
C ASP A 230 -12.54 -23.04 -14.24
N ALA A 231 -12.38 -21.79 -13.81
CA ALA A 231 -11.40 -20.90 -14.48
C ALA A 231 -9.99 -21.46 -14.33
#